data_AF-A0A3M3K717-F1
#
_entry.id   AF-A0A3M3K717-F1
#
_cell.length_a   1.000
_cell.length_b   1.000
_cell.length_c   1.000
_cell.angle_alpha   90.00
_cell.angle_beta   90.00
_cell.angle_gamma   90.00
#
_symmetry.space_group_name_H-M   'P 1'
#
loop_
_entity.id
_entity.type
_entity.pdbx_description
1 polymer ?
#
loop_
_entity_poly.entity_id
_entity_poly.type
_entity_poly.pdbx_seq_one_letter_code
_entity_poly.pdbx_strand_id
1 'polypeptide(L)'
;GGAYVPLDPEYPLERLHYMIEDSGVGLLLSDRALFTALGELPAGVARWCLEDDQPLLVSFSSDELPFISLPQHQAYLIYTSGS
;
A
#
# COMPACT_ATOMS: atom_id res chain seq x y z
N GLY A 1 -12.32 4.74 -2.28
CA GLY A 1 -11.74 6.10 -2.24
C GLY A 1 -10.59 6.20 -1.27
N GLY A 2 -9.63 5.27 -1.32
CA GLY A 2 -8.35 5.44 -0.63
C GLY A 2 -7.36 6.21 -1.50
N ALA A 3 -6.28 6.66 -0.88
CA ALA A 3 -5.09 7.17 -1.57
C ALA A 3 -3.97 6.14 -1.45
N TYR A 4 -3.16 5.97 -2.49
CA TYR A 4 -2.02 5.06 -2.44
C TYR A 4 -0.68 5.82 -2.44
N VAL A 5 0.31 5.20 -1.80
CA VAL A 5 1.71 5.61 -1.83
C VAL A 5 2.46 4.55 -2.63
N PRO A 6 2.98 4.87 -3.83
CA PRO A 6 3.78 3.91 -4.57
C PRO A 6 5.13 3.74 -3.88
N LEU A 7 5.48 2.48 -3.61
CA LEU A 7 6.78 2.08 -3.11
C LEU A 7 7.52 1.33 -4.22
N ASP A 8 8.72 1.78 -4.55
CA ASP A 8 9.58 1.10 -5.52
C ASP A 8 10.39 0.00 -4.81
N PRO A 9 10.18 -1.29 -5.10
CA PRO A 9 10.92 -2.38 -4.48
C PRO A 9 12.44 -2.33 -4.70
N GLU A 10 12.90 -1.57 -5.70
CA GLU A 10 14.35 -1.37 -5.96
C GLU A 10 14.99 -0.38 -4.99
N TYR A 11 14.20 0.35 -4.19
CA TYR A 11 14.73 1.23 -3.16
C TYR A 11 15.35 0.46 -2.00
N PRO A 12 16.39 1.03 -1.35
CA PRO A 12 16.92 0.48 -0.10
C PRO A 12 15.82 0.28 0.93
N LEU A 13 15.89 -0.80 1.72
CA LEU A 13 14.88 -1.12 2.73
C LEU A 13 14.67 0.02 3.72
N GLU A 14 15.73 0.71 4.11
CA GLU A 14 15.66 1.86 5.01
C GLU A 14 14.78 2.98 4.44
N ARG A 15 14.85 3.20 3.11
CA ARG A 15 14.01 4.17 2.42
C ARG A 15 12.55 3.72 2.39
N LEU A 16 12.31 2.43 2.18
CA LEU A 16 10.95 1.88 2.22
C LEU A 16 10.32 1.99 3.61
N HIS A 17 11.06 1.64 4.67
CA HIS A 17 10.61 1.82 6.05
C HIS A 17 10.31 3.29 6.36
N TYR A 18 11.20 4.20 5.97
CA TYR A 18 10.96 5.64 6.11
C TYR A 18 9.65 6.06 5.43
N MET A 19 9.42 5.65 4.18
CA MET A 19 8.20 6.02 3.44
C MET A 19 6.94 5.43 4.08
N ILE A 20 7.00 4.20 4.59
CA ILE A 20 5.87 3.56 5.30
C ILE A 20 5.53 4.33 6.58
N GLU A 21 6.53 4.71 7.37
CA GLU A 21 6.33 5.44 8.62
C GLU A 21 5.85 6.88 8.38
N ASP A 22 6.53 7.62 7.49
CA ASP A 22 6.27 9.04 7.22
C ASP A 22 4.91 9.26 6.55
N SER A 23 4.49 8.35 5.67
CA SER A 23 3.19 8.46 4.99
C SER A 23 1.99 8.15 5.88
N GLY A 24 2.18 7.49 7.03
CA GLY A 24 1.10 7.08 7.93
C GLY A 24 0.13 6.07 7.31
N VAL A 25 0.58 5.26 6.35
CA VAL A 25 -0.27 4.23 5.72
C VAL A 25 -0.76 3.21 6.75
N GLY A 26 -2.07 2.91 6.74
CA GLY A 26 -2.64 1.87 7.61
C GLY A 26 -2.63 0.47 7.00
N LEU A 27 -2.30 0.33 5.71
CA LEU A 27 -2.33 -0.92 4.96
C LEU A 27 -1.21 -0.91 3.93
N LEU A 28 -0.34 -1.93 3.98
CA LEU A 28 0.65 -2.21 2.96
C LEU A 28 0.17 -3.39 2.11
N LEU A 29 -0.05 -3.14 0.83
CA LEU A 29 -0.37 -4.13 -0.19
C LEU A 29 0.89 -4.48 -0.97
N SER A 30 1.30 -5.74 -0.98
CA SER A 30 2.49 -6.18 -1.73
C SER A 30 2.50 -7.69 -1.99
N ASP A 31 3.61 -8.19 -2.51
CA ASP A 31 3.90 -9.62 -2.67
C ASP A 31 4.70 -10.18 -1.47
N ARG A 32 4.87 -11.51 -1.45
CA ARG A 32 5.55 -12.20 -0.36
C ARG A 32 7.04 -11.90 -0.30
N ALA A 33 7.68 -11.60 -1.44
CA ALA A 33 9.10 -11.31 -1.51
C ALA A 33 9.42 -9.99 -0.80
N LEU A 34 8.63 -8.95 -1.05
CA LEU A 34 8.81 -7.66 -0.38
C LEU A 34 8.53 -7.75 1.11
N PHE A 35 7.47 -8.45 1.54
CA PHE A 35 7.21 -8.66 2.97
C PHE A 35 8.33 -9.44 3.65
N THR A 36 8.96 -10.39 2.96
CA THR A 36 10.12 -11.12 3.50
C THR A 36 11.32 -10.20 3.67
N ALA A 37 11.55 -9.29 2.71
CA ALA A 37 12.65 -8.33 2.76
C ALA A 37 12.46 -7.24 3.82
N LEU A 38 11.23 -6.72 3.96
CA LEU A 38 10.87 -5.70 4.97
C LEU A 38 10.82 -6.25 6.40
N GLY A 39 10.50 -7.53 6.58
CA GLY A 39 10.32 -8.11 7.91
C GLY A 39 9.09 -7.56 8.63
N GLU A 40 9.27 -7.15 9.89
CA GLU A 40 8.18 -6.60 10.71
C GLU A 40 7.81 -5.18 10.25
N LEU A 41 6.51 -4.94 10.08
CA LEU A 41 5.99 -3.61 9.73
C LEU A 41 5.76 -2.77 10.99
N PRO A 42 5.75 -1.43 10.86
CA PRO A 42 5.38 -0.54 11.95
C PRO A 42 4.01 -0.89 12.56
N ALA A 43 3.86 -0.65 13.86
CA ALA A 43 2.61 -0.92 14.56
C ALA A 43 1.44 -0.16 13.93
N GLY A 44 0.34 -0.86 13.66
CA GLY A 44 -0.86 -0.29 13.03
C GLY A 44 -0.89 -0.39 11.50
N VAL A 45 0.19 -0.85 10.86
CA VAL A 45 0.20 -1.15 9.43
C VAL A 45 -0.27 -2.59 9.20
N ALA A 46 -1.44 -2.75 8.60
CA ALA A 46 -1.92 -4.05 8.17
C ALA A 46 -1.10 -4.54 6.96
N ARG A 47 -0.80 -5.85 6.93
CA ARG A 47 -0.19 -6.51 5.79
C ARG A 47 -1.27 -7.17 4.95
N TRP A 48 -1.27 -6.92 3.64
CA TRP A 48 -2.07 -7.69 2.68
C TRP A 48 -1.21 -8.20 1.53
N CYS A 49 -1.10 -9.52 1.41
CA CYS A 49 -0.34 -10.18 0.36
C CYS A 49 -1.26 -10.63 -0.77
N LEU A 50 -1.01 -10.13 -1.99
CA LEU A 50 -1.82 -10.45 -3.17
C LEU A 50 -1.84 -11.94 -3.50
N GLU A 51 -0.78 -12.66 -3.18
CA GLU A 51 -0.65 -14.10 -3.44
C GLU A 51 -1.49 -14.97 -2.49
N ASP A 52 -1.79 -14.47 -1.30
CA ASP A 52 -2.48 -15.24 -0.26
C ASP A 52 -4.00 -15.30 -0.50
N ASP A 53 -4.58 -14.25 -1.10
CA ASP A 53 -6.03 -14.04 -1.15
C ASP A 53 -6.64 -14.10 -2.57
N GLN A 54 -5.87 -14.49 -3.59
CA GLN A 54 -6.38 -14.65 -4.96
C GLN A 54 -7.71 -15.45 -5.04
N PRO A 55 -7.89 -16.58 -4.31
CA PRO A 55 -9.16 -17.30 -4.31
C PRO A 55 -10.31 -16.53 -3.65
N LEU A 56 -10.03 -15.72 -2.63
CA LEU A 56 -11.02 -14.91 -1.92
C LEU A 56 -11.50 -13.73 -2.78
N LEU A 57 -10.61 -13.12 -3.56
CA LEU A 57 -10.93 -11.99 -4.42
C LEU A 57 -12.04 -12.32 -5.44
N VAL A 58 -12.08 -13.57 -5.93
CA VAL A 58 -13.11 -14.04 -6.88
C VAL A 58 -14.51 -14.04 -6.28
N SER A 59 -14.64 -14.08 -4.95
CA SER A 59 -15.93 -14.08 -4.26
C SER A 59 -16.56 -12.69 -4.10
N PHE A 60 -15.81 -11.62 -4.34
CA PHE A 60 -16.33 -10.25 -4.28
C PHE A 60 -17.10 -9.89 -5.56
N SER A 61 -18.07 -8.97 -5.42
CA SER A 61 -18.80 -8.47 -6.59
C SER A 61 -17.86 -7.75 -7.56
N SER A 62 -18.09 -7.97 -8.86
CA SER A 62 -17.45 -7.25 -9.96
C SER A 62 -18.26 -6.03 -10.43
N ASP A 63 -19.34 -5.68 -9.74
CA ASP A 63 -20.16 -4.51 -10.05
C ASP A 63 -19.35 -3.21 -9.86
N GLU A 64 -19.81 -2.14 -10.51
CA GLU A 64 -19.22 -0.82 -10.31
C GLU A 64 -19.31 -0.39 -8.84
N LEU A 65 -18.19 0.13 -8.32
CA LEU A 65 -18.14 0.67 -6.97
C LEU A 65 -18.94 1.98 -6.88
N PRO A 66 -19.62 2.25 -5.75
CA PRO A 66 -20.28 3.53 -5.55
C PRO A 66 -19.27 4.68 -5.55
N PHE A 67 -19.68 5.83 -6.11
CA PHE A 67 -18.89 7.06 -6.09
C PHE A 67 -18.84 7.65 -4.67
N ILE A 68 -17.85 7.23 -3.90
CA ILE A 68 -17.61 7.69 -2.53
C ILE A 68 -16.50 8.75 -2.42
N SER A 69 -15.80 9.04 -3.51
CA SER A 69 -14.71 10.03 -3.55
C SER A 69 -15.20 11.39 -4.06
N LEU A 70 -14.65 12.47 -3.50
CA LEU A 70 -14.85 13.84 -3.98
C LEU A 70 -13.57 14.34 -4.68
N PRO A 71 -13.65 15.34 -5.58
CA PRO A 71 -12.47 15.85 -6.31
C PRO A 71 -11.32 16.32 -5.41
N GLN A 72 -11.62 16.79 -4.21
CA GLN A 72 -10.63 17.24 -3.23
C GLN A 72 -9.99 16.10 -2.41
N HIS A 73 -10.47 14.86 -2.53
CA HIS A 73 -9.86 13.74 -1.83
C HIS A 73 -8.54 13.36 -2.48
N GLN A 74 -7.54 13.04 -1.65
CA GLN A 74 -6.26 12.56 -2.12
C GLN A 74 -6.43 11.27 -2.92
N ALA A 75 -5.85 11.21 -4.11
CA ALA A 75 -5.80 9.99 -4.93
C ALA A 75 -4.49 9.23 -4.75
N TYR A 76 -3.39 9.98 -4.58
CA TYR A 76 -2.06 9.44 -4.34
C TYR A 76 -1.17 10.45 -3.60
N LEU A 77 -0.10 9.93 -3.02
CA LEU A 77 1.05 10.70 -2.53
C LEU A 77 2.30 10.11 -3.14
N ILE A 78 3.09 10.92 -3.87
CA ILE A 78 4.32 10.47 -4.52
C ILE A 78 5.51 11.19 -3.88
N TYR A 79 6.47 10.41 -3.40
CA TYR A 79 7.74 10.93 -2.92
C TYR A 79 8.65 11.31 -4.08
N THR A 80 9.20 12.51 -4.02
CA THR A 80 10.27 12.96 -4.90
C THR A 80 11.55 13.17 -4.08
N SER A 81 12.70 13.25 -4.74
CA SER A 81 13.95 13.62 -4.07
C SER A 81 13.81 15.02 -3.46
N GLY A 82 13.92 15.09 -2.13
CA GLY A 82 14.03 16.35 -1.39
C GLY A 82 15.49 16.80 -1.38
N SER A 83 15.72 18.09 -1.65
CA SER A 83 17.03 18.75 -1.56
C SER A 83 17.30 19.26 -0.16
#